data_AF-A0A2R4W0J0-F1
#
_entry.id   AF-A0A2R4W0J0-F1
#
_cell.length_a   1.000
_cell.length_b   1.000
_cell.length_c   1.000
_cell.angle_alpha   90.00
_cell.angle_beta   90.00
_cell.angle_gamma   90.00
#
_symmetry.space_group_name_H-M   'P 1'
#
loop_
_entity.id
_entity.type
_entity.pdbx_description
1 polymer ?
#
loop_
_entity_poly.entity_id
_entity_poly.type
_entity_poly.pdbx_seq_one_letter_code
_entity_poly.pdbx_strand_id
1 'polypeptide(L)'
;MRSLVILLLFLSLLIPGNLAFAEKNLKTEVDLKKEQNAPDVFSKLEDVPDMTFKISFDSFKYKKAKSADIYLKPGKILISFNGPLFLGQQTQILALSKDRSVYFMLPVLQRAIRFEADKFPKYTKELNEFFILPTYGEQVMKDDNFKKIGEEEVEGETCYEMQKKIEGKELTVWVGKWTHFIRKADLTSSKGTTHITITDLVWGFPVSDDYFKIPSNMVVYDWKK
;
A
#
# COMPACT_ATOMS: atom_id res chain seq x y z
N MET A 1 21.23 -5.62 -34.89
CA MET A 1 21.31 -6.51 -33.70
C MET A 1 22.06 -5.83 -32.55
N ARG A 2 21.47 -4.79 -31.92
CA ARG A 2 22.09 -4.06 -30.79
C ARG A 2 21.08 -3.66 -29.70
N SER A 3 19.91 -4.30 -29.65
CA SER A 3 18.82 -3.90 -28.74
C SER A 3 18.49 -4.95 -27.68
N LEU A 4 19.29 -6.02 -27.55
CA LEU A 4 19.05 -7.12 -26.61
C LEU A 4 19.95 -7.07 -25.36
N VAL A 5 20.90 -6.14 -25.26
CA VAL A 5 21.90 -6.11 -24.17
C VAL A 5 21.50 -5.16 -23.03
N ILE A 6 20.51 -4.27 -23.24
CA ILE A 6 20.10 -3.31 -22.21
C ILE A 6 19.09 -3.91 -21.22
N LEU A 7 18.39 -5.00 -21.58
CA LEU A 7 17.37 -5.60 -20.69
C LEU A 7 17.95 -6.51 -19.59
N LEU A 8 19.18 -7.00 -19.74
CA LEU A 8 19.82 -7.93 -18.80
C LEU A 8 20.67 -7.25 -17.71
N LEU A 9 20.89 -5.94 -17.80
CA LEU A 9 21.65 -5.17 -16.80
C LEU A 9 20.77 -4.56 -15.69
N PHE A 10 19.44 -4.60 -15.79
CA PHE A 10 18.54 -4.03 -14.79
C PHE A 10 18.05 -5.01 -13.71
N LEU A 11 18.31 -6.32 -13.86
CA LEU A 11 17.91 -7.32 -12.86
C LEU A 11 18.93 -7.52 -11.72
N SER A 12 20.15 -7.00 -11.83
CA SER A 12 21.21 -7.19 -10.82
C SER A 12 21.20 -6.17 -9.67
N LEU A 13 20.38 -5.12 -9.74
CA LEU A 13 20.28 -4.08 -8.70
C LEU A 13 19.20 -4.33 -7.64
N LEU A 14 18.57 -5.51 -7.64
CA LEU A 14 17.52 -5.89 -6.68
C LEU A 14 17.94 -6.96 -5.65
N ILE A 15 19.22 -7.31 -5.59
CA ILE A 15 19.77 -8.14 -4.52
C ILE A 15 20.61 -7.24 -3.61
N PRO A 16 20.16 -6.88 -2.40
CA PRO A 16 21.12 -6.46 -1.39
C PRO A 16 21.93 -7.71 -1.02
N GLY A 17 23.16 -7.75 -1.53
CA GLY A 17 24.19 -8.60 -0.98
C GLY A 17 24.39 -8.25 0.48
N ASN A 18 24.23 -9.26 1.34
CA ASN A 18 25.01 -9.37 2.56
C ASN A 18 25.35 -10.85 2.73
N LEU A 19 26.56 -11.17 2.32
CA LEU A 19 27.30 -12.38 2.64
C LEU A 19 28.25 -12.02 3.79
N ALA A 20 28.06 -12.62 4.96
CA ALA A 20 29.09 -12.99 5.94
C ALA A 20 28.42 -13.90 7.00
N PHE A 21 28.62 -15.23 6.94
CA PHE A 21 29.50 -16.04 7.81
C PHE A 21 29.15 -15.93 9.31
N ALA A 22 28.95 -16.95 10.15
CA ALA A 22 29.04 -18.42 10.17
C ALA A 22 28.10 -18.89 11.33
N GLU A 23 27.54 -20.10 11.43
CA GLU A 23 28.17 -21.35 11.88
C GLU A 23 27.12 -22.48 11.95
N LYS A 24 27.58 -23.70 11.64
CA LYS A 24 27.20 -25.04 12.15
C LYS A 24 25.72 -25.45 12.30
N ASN A 25 25.39 -26.49 11.53
CA ASN A 25 24.38 -27.53 11.77
C ASN A 25 23.95 -27.73 13.23
N LEU A 26 22.64 -27.64 13.50
CA LEU A 26 21.97 -28.58 14.41
C LEU A 26 20.48 -28.71 14.04
N LYS A 27 20.07 -29.95 13.73
CA LYS A 27 18.68 -30.37 13.58
C LYS A 27 17.91 -30.04 14.86
N THR A 28 16.78 -29.34 14.73
CA THR A 28 15.64 -29.53 15.64
C THR A 28 14.35 -29.21 14.89
N GLU A 29 13.40 -30.13 14.93
CA GLU A 29 12.00 -29.90 14.56
C GLU A 29 11.48 -28.64 15.26
N VAL A 30 10.90 -27.70 14.50
CA VAL A 30 10.13 -26.60 15.06
C VAL A 30 8.89 -26.43 14.20
N ASP A 31 7.77 -26.85 14.79
CA ASP A 31 6.40 -26.38 14.58
C ASP A 31 6.11 -25.63 13.28
N LEU A 32 5.31 -26.28 12.43
CA LEU A 32 4.40 -25.63 11.50
C LEU A 32 3.43 -24.73 12.31
N LYS A 33 3.92 -23.58 12.77
CA LYS A 33 3.04 -22.45 13.06
C LYS A 33 2.38 -22.12 11.73
N LYS A 34 1.10 -22.46 11.61
CA LYS A 34 0.20 -21.83 10.66
C LYS A 34 0.40 -20.33 10.82
N GLU A 35 1.12 -19.70 9.90
CA GLU A 35 0.99 -18.27 9.68
C GLU A 35 -0.50 -18.04 9.48
N GLN A 36 -1.16 -17.45 10.47
CA GLN A 36 -2.47 -16.87 10.28
C GLN A 36 -2.29 -15.81 9.20
N ASN A 37 -2.65 -16.18 7.96
CA ASN A 37 -2.63 -15.31 6.81
C ASN A 37 -3.34 -14.01 7.19
N ALA A 38 -2.58 -12.93 7.36
CA ALA A 38 -3.15 -11.60 7.53
C ALA A 38 -4.11 -11.36 6.36
N PRO A 39 -5.33 -10.82 6.59
CA PRO A 39 -6.33 -10.67 5.54
C PRO A 39 -5.73 -9.90 4.36
N ASP A 40 -5.70 -10.58 3.22
CA ASP A 40 -5.13 -10.10 1.98
C ASP A 40 -5.92 -8.88 1.47
N VAL A 41 -5.23 -7.91 0.85
CA VAL A 41 -5.79 -6.59 0.49
C VAL A 41 -7.08 -6.72 -0.32
N PHE A 42 -7.15 -7.76 -1.16
CA PHE A 42 -8.29 -8.03 -2.02
C PHE A 42 -9.54 -8.45 -1.25
N SER A 43 -9.41 -9.13 -0.11
CA SER A 43 -10.57 -9.46 0.73
C SER A 43 -11.21 -8.20 1.31
N LYS A 44 -10.38 -7.20 1.64
CA LYS A 44 -10.86 -5.94 2.20
C LYS A 44 -11.40 -4.99 1.14
N LEU A 45 -10.87 -5.06 -0.08
CA LEU A 45 -11.34 -4.25 -1.20
C LEU A 45 -12.81 -4.53 -1.55
N GLU A 46 -13.34 -5.73 -1.32
CA GLU A 46 -14.76 -6.01 -1.62
C GLU A 46 -15.72 -5.18 -0.75
N ASP A 47 -15.31 -4.83 0.46
CA ASP A 47 -16.15 -4.14 1.44
C ASP A 47 -15.89 -2.63 1.52
N VAL A 48 -15.00 -2.07 0.69
CA VAL A 48 -14.73 -0.62 0.70
C VAL A 48 -15.87 0.16 0.04
N PRO A 49 -16.27 1.31 0.60
CA PRO A 49 -17.20 2.21 -0.09
C PRO A 49 -16.52 2.88 -1.30
N ASP A 50 -17.33 3.38 -2.22
CA ASP A 50 -16.89 4.38 -3.20
C ASP A 50 -16.28 5.58 -2.46
N MET A 51 -14.99 5.83 -2.71
CA MET A 51 -14.23 6.85 -2.01
C MET A 51 -13.07 7.36 -2.86
N THR A 52 -12.78 8.66 -2.77
CA THR A 52 -11.56 9.26 -3.30
C THR A 52 -10.86 10.07 -2.24
N PHE A 53 -9.54 10.07 -2.22
CA PHE A 53 -8.76 10.87 -1.29
C PHE A 53 -7.32 11.01 -1.79
N LYS A 54 -6.58 11.92 -1.15
CA LYS A 54 -5.14 12.05 -1.35
C LYS A 54 -4.40 11.58 -0.13
N ILE A 55 -3.26 10.93 -0.35
CA ILE A 55 -2.30 10.62 0.70
C ILE A 55 -1.05 11.44 0.46
N SER A 56 -0.53 12.06 1.51
CA SER A 56 0.83 12.62 1.53
C SER A 56 1.72 11.77 2.44
N PHE A 57 2.94 11.48 1.97
CA PHE A 57 3.93 10.69 2.69
C PHE A 57 5.10 11.58 3.07
N ASP A 58 5.41 11.65 4.36
CA ASP A 58 6.75 12.01 4.83
C ASP A 58 7.38 10.75 5.42
N SER A 59 8.18 10.07 4.60
CA SER A 59 8.66 8.73 4.92
C SER A 59 10.14 8.58 4.61
N PHE A 60 10.84 7.94 5.53
CA PHE A 60 12.20 7.45 5.26
C PHE A 60 12.24 6.41 4.13
N LYS A 61 11.12 5.72 3.85
CA LYS A 61 10.98 4.67 2.82
C LYS A 61 10.58 5.24 1.46
N TYR A 62 9.61 6.16 1.42
CA TYR A 62 9.03 6.73 0.18
C TYR A 62 9.58 8.11 -0.19
N LYS A 63 10.88 8.35 -0.04
CA LYS A 63 11.51 9.69 -0.23
C LYS A 63 11.21 10.40 -1.56
N LYS A 64 10.83 9.66 -2.60
CA LYS A 64 10.58 10.19 -3.95
C LYS A 64 9.10 10.41 -4.27
N ALA A 65 8.20 9.64 -3.68
CA ALA A 65 6.77 9.77 -3.85
C ALA A 65 6.20 10.51 -2.65
N LYS A 66 5.98 11.82 -2.80
CA LYS A 66 5.48 12.68 -1.72
C LYS A 66 3.98 12.59 -1.54
N SER A 67 3.24 12.21 -2.57
CA SER A 67 1.79 12.04 -2.49
C SER A 67 1.24 11.09 -3.56
N ALA A 68 0.00 10.65 -3.35
CA ALA A 68 -0.77 9.87 -4.30
C ALA A 68 -2.27 10.21 -4.22
N ASP A 69 -2.94 10.24 -5.37
CA ASP A 69 -4.40 10.24 -5.46
C ASP A 69 -4.91 8.79 -5.44
N ILE A 70 -5.93 8.53 -4.64
CA ILE A 70 -6.51 7.21 -4.44
C ILE A 70 -7.98 7.21 -4.83
N TYR A 71 -8.37 6.17 -5.56
CA TYR A 71 -9.74 5.90 -5.96
C TYR A 71 -10.09 4.49 -5.50
N LEU A 72 -11.14 4.38 -4.70
CA LEU A 72 -11.69 3.13 -4.19
C LEU A 72 -13.10 2.93 -4.69
N LYS A 73 -13.39 1.66 -5.00
CA LYS A 73 -14.71 1.14 -5.32
C LYS A 73 -14.73 -0.32 -4.87
N PRO A 74 -15.88 -0.91 -4.50
CA PRO A 74 -15.96 -2.32 -4.18
C PRO A 74 -15.20 -3.19 -5.21
N GLY A 75 -14.20 -3.91 -4.71
CA GLY A 75 -13.31 -4.80 -5.45
C GLY A 75 -12.20 -4.13 -6.28
N LYS A 76 -12.02 -2.80 -6.20
CA LYS A 76 -11.08 -2.06 -7.05
C LYS A 76 -10.36 -0.94 -6.31
N ILE A 77 -9.07 -0.79 -6.58
CA ILE A 77 -8.28 0.37 -6.17
C ILE A 77 -7.40 0.85 -7.31
N LEU A 78 -7.41 2.17 -7.54
CA LEU A 78 -6.39 2.87 -8.33
C LEU A 78 -5.60 3.78 -7.40
N ILE A 79 -4.28 3.67 -7.47
CA ILE A 79 -3.32 4.56 -6.80
C ILE A 79 -2.56 5.29 -7.90
N SER A 80 -2.64 6.62 -7.91
CA SER A 80 -1.91 7.47 -8.84
C SER A 80 -0.89 8.32 -8.09
N PHE A 81 0.39 7.98 -8.20
CA PHE A 81 1.44 8.70 -7.49
C PHE A 81 1.75 10.02 -8.20
N ASN A 82 1.79 11.12 -7.44
CA ASN A 82 2.19 12.45 -7.91
C ASN A 82 3.71 12.61 -7.87
N GLY A 83 4.40 11.63 -8.46
CA GLY A 83 5.85 11.52 -8.47
C GLY A 83 6.29 10.08 -8.73
N PRO A 84 7.60 9.86 -8.88
CA PRO A 84 8.12 8.54 -9.18
C PRO A 84 8.20 7.63 -7.96
N LEU A 85 7.54 6.46 -8.06
CA LEU A 85 7.83 5.34 -7.17
C LEU A 85 9.18 4.71 -7.55
N PHE A 86 9.44 4.58 -8.86
CA PHE A 86 10.69 4.11 -9.45
C PHE A 86 11.12 5.04 -10.61
N LEU A 87 12.44 5.16 -10.83
CA LEU A 87 13.07 5.79 -12.01
C LEU A 87 12.39 7.03 -12.62
N GLY A 88 12.04 8.04 -11.80
CA GLY A 88 11.72 9.38 -12.33
C GLY A 88 10.39 9.53 -13.08
N GLN A 89 9.56 8.48 -13.18
CA GLN A 89 8.29 8.52 -13.91
C GLN A 89 7.05 8.39 -13.00
N GLN A 90 5.98 9.09 -13.36
CA GLN A 90 4.66 8.90 -12.76
C GLN A 90 4.27 7.42 -12.82
N THR A 91 3.86 6.87 -11.69
CA THR A 91 3.48 5.46 -11.57
C THR A 91 2.03 5.37 -11.11
N GLN A 92 1.29 4.43 -11.68
CA GLN A 92 -0.04 4.08 -11.21
C GLN A 92 -0.09 2.60 -10.84
N ILE A 93 -0.86 2.26 -9.80
CA ILE A 93 -1.13 0.88 -9.42
C ILE A 93 -2.64 0.68 -9.47
N LEU A 94 -3.08 -0.25 -10.31
CA LEU A 94 -4.47 -0.70 -10.35
C LEU A 94 -4.54 -2.13 -9.79
N ALA A 95 -5.34 -2.35 -8.76
CA ALA A 95 -5.61 -3.70 -8.26
C ALA A 95 -7.10 -4.03 -8.37
N LEU A 96 -7.39 -5.23 -8.89
CA LEU A 96 -8.73 -5.74 -9.14
C LEU A 96 -8.91 -7.06 -8.38
N SER A 97 -9.95 -7.15 -7.55
CA SER A 97 -10.21 -8.31 -6.69
C SER A 97 -10.75 -9.50 -7.44
N LYS A 98 -11.64 -9.28 -8.41
CA LYS A 98 -12.33 -10.32 -9.18
C LYS A 98 -11.36 -11.37 -9.76
N ASP A 99 -10.21 -10.92 -10.25
CA ASP A 99 -9.17 -11.75 -10.85
C ASP A 99 -7.84 -11.68 -10.09
N ARG A 100 -7.86 -11.12 -8.87
CA ARG A 100 -6.71 -10.93 -7.98
C ARG A 100 -5.48 -10.39 -8.71
N SER A 101 -5.71 -9.47 -9.65
CA SER A 101 -4.67 -8.95 -10.53
C SER A 101 -4.22 -7.57 -10.08
N VAL A 102 -2.90 -7.34 -10.15
CA VAL A 102 -2.29 -6.02 -9.95
C VAL A 102 -1.60 -5.60 -11.24
N TYR A 103 -1.82 -4.35 -11.60
CA TYR A 103 -1.20 -3.69 -12.76
C TYR A 103 -0.33 -2.56 -12.26
N PHE A 104 0.97 -2.67 -12.48
CA PHE A 104 1.91 -1.56 -12.37
C PHE A 104 1.96 -0.84 -13.70
N MET A 105 1.35 0.33 -13.76
CA MET A 105 1.23 1.12 -14.97
C MET A 105 2.27 2.25 -14.98
N LEU A 106 2.91 2.42 -16.13
CA LEU A 106 3.90 3.45 -16.44
C LEU A 106 3.35 4.28 -17.61
N PRO A 107 2.49 5.29 -17.35
CA PRO A 107 1.81 6.08 -18.39
C PRO A 107 2.75 6.70 -19.42
N VAL A 108 3.90 7.22 -18.97
CA VAL A 108 4.91 7.83 -19.85
C VAL A 108 5.45 6.85 -20.89
N LEU A 109 5.60 5.58 -20.52
CA LEU A 109 6.09 4.52 -21.42
C LEU A 109 4.97 3.82 -22.18
N GLN A 110 3.71 4.11 -21.86
CA GLN A 110 2.53 3.39 -22.35
C GLN A 110 2.67 1.88 -22.11
N ARG A 111 3.12 1.49 -20.91
CA ARG A 111 3.31 0.09 -20.51
C ARG A 111 2.62 -0.19 -19.19
N ALA A 112 2.11 -1.41 -19.07
CA ALA A 112 1.64 -1.97 -17.81
C ALA A 112 2.28 -3.33 -17.60
N ILE A 113 2.65 -3.62 -16.36
CA ILE A 113 3.08 -4.95 -15.94
C ILE A 113 1.95 -5.53 -15.09
N ARG A 114 1.37 -6.64 -15.55
CA ARG A 114 0.35 -7.38 -14.82
C ARG A 114 1.01 -8.51 -14.04
N PHE A 115 0.58 -8.70 -12.79
CA PHE A 115 0.88 -9.91 -12.04
C PHE A 115 -0.30 -10.36 -11.19
N GLU A 116 -0.33 -11.66 -10.87
CA GLU A 116 -1.29 -12.25 -9.95
C GLU A 116 -0.83 -12.05 -8.51
N ALA A 117 -1.72 -11.54 -7.65
CA ALA A 117 -1.46 -11.25 -6.25
C ALA A 117 -0.79 -12.39 -5.49
N ASP A 118 -1.30 -13.61 -5.69
CA ASP A 118 -0.87 -14.81 -4.98
C ASP A 118 0.57 -15.23 -5.33
N LYS A 119 1.03 -14.88 -6.53
CA LYS A 119 2.40 -15.18 -6.97
C LYS A 119 3.41 -14.16 -6.44
N PHE A 120 2.93 -13.00 -5.97
CA PHE A 120 3.77 -11.87 -5.57
C PHE A 120 3.29 -11.19 -4.26
N PRO A 121 3.17 -11.95 -3.16
CA PRO A 121 2.61 -11.45 -1.89
C PRO A 121 3.40 -10.28 -1.28
N LYS A 122 4.70 -10.17 -1.61
CA LYS A 122 5.55 -9.06 -1.18
C LYS A 122 5.03 -7.70 -1.68
N TYR A 123 4.52 -7.63 -2.92
CA TYR A 123 4.08 -6.37 -3.51
C TYR A 123 2.64 -6.01 -3.12
N THR A 124 1.82 -7.00 -2.77
CA THR A 124 0.43 -6.78 -2.34
C THR A 124 0.35 -6.41 -0.85
N LYS A 125 1.29 -6.85 -0.02
CA LYS A 125 1.37 -6.47 1.39
C LYS A 125 1.48 -4.95 1.58
N GLU A 126 2.25 -4.26 0.73
CA GLU A 126 2.44 -2.80 0.83
C GLU A 126 1.18 -2.00 0.45
N LEU A 127 0.31 -2.56 -0.41
CA LEU A 127 -0.98 -1.94 -0.75
C LEU A 127 -1.90 -1.86 0.47
N ASN A 128 -1.81 -2.90 1.30
CA ASN A 128 -2.65 -3.14 2.47
C ASN A 128 -2.36 -2.19 3.64
N GLU A 129 -1.10 -1.77 3.79
CA GLU A 129 -0.63 -1.03 4.97
C GLU A 129 -1.00 0.46 4.92
N PHE A 130 -1.10 1.08 3.73
CA PHE A 130 -1.23 2.53 3.64
C PHE A 130 -2.36 3.04 2.74
N PHE A 131 -2.76 2.30 1.70
CA PHE A 131 -3.59 2.86 0.63
C PHE A 131 -5.10 2.59 0.77
N ILE A 132 -5.49 1.70 1.68
CA ILE A 132 -6.90 1.53 2.09
C ILE A 132 -7.12 1.87 3.56
N LEU A 133 -6.09 2.45 4.18
CA LEU A 133 -6.08 2.82 5.59
C LEU A 133 -7.26 3.72 6.01
N PRO A 134 -7.71 4.73 5.24
CA PRO A 134 -8.83 5.58 5.69
C PRO A 134 -10.08 4.78 6.07
N THR A 135 -10.31 3.64 5.39
CA THR A 135 -11.51 2.80 5.57
C THR A 135 -11.51 1.96 6.85
N TYR A 136 -10.40 1.92 7.59
CA TYR A 136 -10.26 1.03 8.76
C TYR A 136 -10.63 1.68 10.10
N GLY A 137 -11.07 2.94 10.14
CA GLY A 137 -11.22 3.64 11.42
C GLY A 137 -12.23 2.98 12.37
N GLU A 138 -13.33 2.40 11.86
CA GLU A 138 -14.21 1.58 12.69
C GLU A 138 -13.53 0.34 13.29
N GLN A 139 -12.69 -0.34 12.49
CA GLN A 139 -11.98 -1.53 12.95
C GLN A 139 -10.94 -1.16 14.01
N VAL A 140 -10.27 -0.03 13.85
CA VAL A 140 -9.34 0.53 14.85
C VAL A 140 -10.05 0.83 16.15
N MET A 141 -11.23 1.47 16.10
CA MET A 141 -11.98 1.80 17.32
C MET A 141 -12.54 0.58 18.05
N LYS A 142 -12.72 -0.55 17.34
CA LYS A 142 -13.22 -1.82 17.89
C LYS A 142 -12.11 -2.80 18.27
N ASP A 143 -10.85 -2.55 17.89
CA ASP A 143 -9.71 -3.43 18.20
C ASP A 143 -9.13 -3.10 19.59
N ASP A 144 -9.29 -4.03 20.54
CA ASP A 144 -8.79 -3.91 21.92
C ASP A 144 -7.28 -3.67 22.03
N ASN A 145 -6.51 -3.94 20.97
CA ASN A 145 -5.08 -3.65 20.93
C ASN A 145 -4.77 -2.17 20.69
N PHE A 146 -5.74 -1.38 20.22
CA PHE A 146 -5.60 0.07 20.12
C PHE A 146 -6.06 0.72 21.41
N LYS A 147 -5.23 1.62 21.93
CA LYS A 147 -5.55 2.45 23.10
C LYS A 147 -5.78 3.88 22.64
N LYS A 148 -6.88 4.48 23.09
CA LYS A 148 -7.06 5.92 22.97
C LYS A 148 -6.05 6.64 23.87
N ILE A 149 -5.23 7.48 23.29
CA ILE A 149 -4.20 8.26 24.00
C ILE A 149 -4.50 9.76 24.04
N GLY A 150 -5.38 10.24 23.15
CA GLY A 150 -5.66 11.66 23.05
C GLY A 150 -6.80 11.99 22.08
N GLU A 151 -6.95 13.29 21.84
CA GLU A 151 -7.82 13.87 20.83
C GLU A 151 -7.10 15.06 20.17
N GLU A 152 -7.22 15.21 18.85
CA GLU A 152 -6.55 16.24 18.06
C GLU A 152 -7.46 16.69 16.92
N GLU A 153 -7.40 17.97 16.55
CA GLU A 153 -8.03 18.48 15.32
C GLU A 153 -7.15 18.16 14.11
N VAL A 154 -7.67 17.38 13.16
CA VAL A 154 -6.95 16.96 11.96
C VAL A 154 -7.85 17.15 10.75
N GLU A 155 -7.37 17.90 9.74
CA GLU A 155 -8.11 18.16 8.49
C GLU A 155 -9.54 18.70 8.70
N GLY A 156 -9.73 19.55 9.72
CA GLY A 156 -11.03 20.16 10.05
C GLY A 156 -12.01 19.25 10.78
N GLU A 157 -11.56 18.09 11.29
CA GLU A 157 -12.34 17.19 12.11
C GLU A 157 -11.62 16.84 13.42
N THR A 158 -12.35 16.88 14.54
CA THR A 158 -11.87 16.32 15.81
C THR A 158 -11.69 14.81 15.67
N CYS A 159 -10.49 14.31 15.93
CA CYS A 159 -10.13 12.91 15.82
C CYS A 159 -9.81 12.30 17.19
N TYR A 160 -10.09 11.01 17.36
CA TYR A 160 -9.48 10.19 18.41
C TYR A 160 -8.08 9.78 17.99
N GLU A 161 -7.09 10.04 18.85
CA GLU A 161 -5.74 9.55 18.68
C GLU A 161 -5.65 8.14 19.30
N MET A 162 -5.44 7.14 18.45
CA MET A 162 -5.45 5.72 18.79
C MET A 162 -4.07 5.12 18.52
N GLN A 163 -3.52 4.40 19.50
CA GLN A 163 -2.16 3.86 19.42
C GLN A 163 -2.11 2.35 19.68
N LYS A 164 -1.31 1.63 18.89
CA LYS A 164 -1.01 0.21 19.04
C LYS A 164 0.48 -0.07 18.89
N LYS A 165 1.01 -0.93 19.75
CA LYS A 165 2.38 -1.46 19.60
C LYS A 165 2.37 -2.69 18.69
N ILE A 166 3.31 -2.72 17.76
CA ILE A 166 3.47 -3.80 16.77
C ILE A 166 4.95 -4.17 16.79
N GLU A 167 5.33 -5.39 17.14
CA GLU A 167 6.72 -5.90 17.23
C GLU A 167 7.85 -4.93 16.74
N GLY A 168 8.43 -4.16 17.67
CA GLY A 168 9.54 -3.23 17.41
C GLY A 168 9.15 -1.91 16.72
N LYS A 169 7.85 -1.63 16.60
CA LYS A 169 7.24 -0.43 16.01
C LYS A 169 6.05 0.03 16.85
N GLU A 170 5.61 1.25 16.57
CA GLU A 170 4.42 1.84 17.14
C GLU A 170 3.60 2.47 16.01
N LEU A 171 2.31 2.16 15.98
CA LEU A 171 1.36 2.73 15.03
C LEU A 171 0.41 3.63 15.81
N THR A 172 0.41 4.91 15.45
CA THR A 172 -0.59 5.87 15.91
C THR A 172 -1.47 6.25 14.73
N VAL A 173 -2.79 6.29 14.92
CA VAL A 173 -3.75 6.69 13.90
C VAL A 173 -4.76 7.67 14.50
N TRP A 174 -5.20 8.63 13.69
CA TRP A 174 -6.20 9.61 14.07
C TRP A 174 -7.49 9.28 13.34
N VAL A 175 -8.50 8.86 14.10
CA VAL A 175 -9.80 8.45 13.58
C VAL A 175 -10.80 9.57 13.80
N GLY A 176 -11.40 10.08 12.73
CA GLY A 176 -12.44 11.11 12.80
C GLY A 176 -13.60 10.67 13.69
N LYS A 177 -13.99 11.50 14.65
CA LYS A 177 -15.09 11.16 15.59
C LYS A 177 -16.44 11.04 14.90
N TRP A 178 -16.66 11.79 13.84
CA TRP A 178 -17.94 11.83 13.13
C TRP A 178 -17.94 10.88 11.95
N THR A 179 -16.83 10.85 11.22
CA THR A 179 -16.73 10.08 9.97
C THR A 179 -16.24 8.66 10.18
N HIS A 180 -15.61 8.38 11.33
CA HIS A 180 -14.93 7.12 11.61
C HIS A 180 -13.87 6.74 10.58
N PHE A 181 -13.41 7.69 9.76
CA PHE A 181 -12.31 7.49 8.83
C PHE A 181 -11.00 7.92 9.43
N ILE A 182 -9.93 7.22 9.07
CA ILE A 182 -8.58 7.62 9.46
C ILE A 182 -8.18 8.86 8.64
N ARG A 183 -7.72 9.92 9.33
CA ARG A 183 -7.25 11.18 8.73
C ARG A 183 -5.73 11.30 8.69
N LYS A 184 -5.06 10.61 9.61
CA LYS A 184 -3.61 10.64 9.74
C LYS A 184 -3.12 9.33 10.34
N ALA A 185 -1.90 8.93 10.01
CA ALA A 185 -1.24 7.79 10.62
C ALA A 185 0.27 7.99 10.69
N ASP A 186 0.85 7.59 11.82
CA ASP A 186 2.28 7.62 12.08
C ASP A 186 2.76 6.21 12.40
N LEU A 187 3.76 5.73 11.65
CA LEU A 187 4.45 4.47 11.93
C LEU A 187 5.88 4.77 12.41
N THR A 188 6.08 4.66 13.72
CA THR A 188 7.36 4.92 14.38
C THR A 188 8.15 3.63 14.54
N SER A 189 9.45 3.69 14.21
CA SER A 189 10.39 2.57 14.37
C SER A 189 11.77 3.08 14.76
N SER A 190 12.71 2.18 15.07
CA SER A 190 14.12 2.54 15.31
C SER A 190 14.81 3.24 14.14
N LYS A 191 14.25 3.14 12.92
CA LYS A 191 14.75 3.80 11.71
C LYS A 191 14.19 5.21 11.50
N GLY A 192 13.22 5.63 12.32
CA GLY A 192 12.48 6.87 12.20
C GLY A 192 10.98 6.64 12.02
N THR A 193 10.26 7.75 11.86
CA THR A 193 8.80 7.80 11.71
C THR A 193 8.43 7.97 10.24
N THR A 194 7.37 7.28 9.81
CA THR A 194 6.67 7.56 8.56
C THR A 194 5.36 8.21 8.89
N HIS A 195 5.17 9.45 8.42
CA HIS A 195 3.96 10.22 8.57
C HIS A 195 3.11 10.12 7.32
N ILE A 196 1.80 9.95 7.53
CA ILE A 196 0.80 9.80 6.50
C ILE A 196 -0.34 10.73 6.83
N THR A 197 -0.62 11.66 5.92
CA THR A 197 -1.78 12.57 6.03
C THR A 197 -2.74 12.27 4.90
N ILE A 198 -4.02 12.15 5.23
CA ILE A 198 -5.11 11.86 4.29
C ILE A 198 -5.95 13.12 4.13
N THR A 199 -5.95 13.69 2.94
CA THR A 199 -6.66 14.93 2.61
C THR A 199 -7.66 14.70 1.49
N ASP A 200 -8.52 15.68 1.22
CA ASP A 200 -9.50 15.65 0.12
C ASP A 200 -10.38 14.38 0.11
N LEU A 201 -10.70 13.85 1.30
CA LEU A 201 -11.47 12.62 1.44
C LEU A 201 -12.94 12.89 1.08
N VAL A 202 -13.41 12.25 0.02
CA VAL A 202 -14.79 12.30 -0.47
C VAL A 202 -15.35 10.87 -0.49
N TRP A 203 -16.52 10.68 0.10
CA TRP A 203 -17.20 9.40 0.22
C TRP A 203 -18.70 9.55 0.00
N GLY A 204 -19.39 8.44 -0.32
CA GLY A 204 -20.84 8.45 -0.54
C GLY A 204 -21.27 8.95 -1.92
N PHE A 205 -20.31 9.26 -2.80
CA PHE A 205 -20.55 9.59 -4.20
C PHE A 205 -19.95 8.50 -5.10
N PRO A 206 -20.64 8.09 -6.18
CA PRO A 206 -20.12 7.07 -7.07
C PRO A 206 -18.77 7.44 -7.71
N VAL A 207 -17.80 6.54 -7.66
CA VAL A 207 -16.54 6.66 -8.40
C VAL A 207 -16.71 6.05 -9.79
N SER A 208 -16.31 6.81 -10.82
CA SER A 208 -16.41 6.37 -12.21
C SER A 208 -15.62 5.08 -12.46
N ASP A 209 -16.21 4.12 -13.17
CA ASP A 209 -15.50 2.90 -13.58
C ASP A 209 -14.36 3.16 -14.57
N ASP A 210 -14.31 4.35 -15.19
CA ASP A 210 -13.24 4.71 -16.11
C ASP A 210 -11.87 4.82 -15.43
N TYR A 211 -11.82 5.16 -14.14
CA TYR A 211 -10.56 5.16 -13.37
C TYR A 211 -9.94 3.76 -13.26
N PHE A 212 -10.74 2.70 -13.36
CA PHE A 212 -10.29 1.33 -13.15
C PHE A 212 -10.07 0.55 -14.45
N LYS A 213 -9.88 1.27 -15.56
CA LYS A 213 -9.57 0.70 -16.88
C LYS A 213 -8.10 0.92 -17.21
N ILE A 214 -7.50 -0.07 -17.85
CA ILE A 214 -6.18 0.09 -18.47
C ILE A 214 -6.39 0.92 -19.75
N PRO A 215 -5.68 2.04 -19.94
CA PRO A 215 -5.75 2.81 -21.17
C PRO A 215 -5.47 1.95 -22.41
N SER A 216 -6.27 2.11 -23.46
CA SER A 216 -6.19 1.26 -24.67
C SER A 216 -4.87 1.38 -25.45
N ASN A 217 -4.11 2.45 -25.22
CA ASN A 217 -2.79 2.66 -25.80
C ASN A 217 -1.65 1.99 -25.02
N MET A 218 -1.92 1.39 -23.85
CA MET A 218 -0.88 0.71 -23.08
C MET A 218 -0.65 -0.73 -23.54
N VAL A 219 0.62 -1.11 -23.65
CA VAL A 219 1.03 -2.50 -23.85
C VAL A 219 1.13 -3.20 -22.49
N VAL A 220 0.38 -4.28 -22.31
CA VAL A 220 0.36 -5.06 -21.07
C VAL A 220 1.32 -6.25 -21.18
N TYR A 221 2.21 -6.38 -20.20
CA TYR A 221 3.12 -7.51 -20.05
C TYR A 221 2.70 -8.35 -18.85
N ASP A 222 2.35 -9.62 -19.08
CA ASP A 222 2.16 -10.57 -17.99
C ASP A 222 3.51 -10.96 -17.41
N TRP A 223 3.74 -10.64 -16.15
CA TRP A 223 4.90 -11.13 -15.43
C TRP A 223 4.70 -12.61 -15.11
N LYS A 224 5.34 -13.47 -15.90
CA LYS A 224 5.41 -14.91 -15.66
C LYS A 224 6.73 -15.23 -14.98
N LYS A 225 6.65 -15.98 -13.88
CA LYS A 225 7.83 -16.46 -13.14
C LYS A 225 8.51 -17.57 -13.91
#